data_AF-A0A8J7E7T5-F1
#
_entry.id   AF-A0A8J7E7T5-F1
#
_cell.length_a   1.000
_cell.length_b   1.000
_cell.length_c   1.000
_cell.angle_alpha   90.00
_cell.angle_beta   90.00
_cell.angle_gamma   90.00
#
_symmetry.space_group_name_H-M   'P 1'
#
loop_
_entity.id
_entity.type
_entity.pdbx_description
1 polymer ?
#
loop_
_entity_poly.entity_id
_entity_poly.type
_entity_poly.pdbx_seq_one_letter_code
_entity_poly.pdbx_strand_id
1 'polypeptide(L)'
;MNDNPNQPDDWQRQHELSQKRDAYRLQQETQRLKVAQRRAKLAWVRNTIALLVGSLEILLGIRFFLRATGANPDNPFAQFISKISEPFMAPFSTLFISPTDATATRIFDINLLIAMAVYALLGGIAIAIVNYLQGQNPYGR
;
A
#
# COMPACT_ATOMS: atom_id res chain seq x y z
N MET A 1 -6.50 -6.52 72.38
CA MET A 1 -7.56 -7.34 71.76
C MET A 1 -8.77 -6.45 71.58
N ASN A 2 -9.24 -6.24 70.35
CA ASN A 2 -10.51 -5.57 70.08
C ASN A 2 -11.23 -6.42 69.03
N ASP A 3 -12.17 -7.24 69.49
CA ASP A 3 -12.93 -8.18 68.68
C ASP A 3 -14.14 -7.45 68.08
N ASN A 4 -14.11 -7.23 66.76
CA ASN A 4 -15.23 -6.64 66.01
C ASN A 4 -16.14 -7.78 65.48
N PRO A 5 -17.40 -7.92 65.91
CA PRO A 5 -18.18 -9.15 65.69
C PRO A 5 -18.79 -9.34 64.28
N ASN A 6 -18.55 -8.44 63.32
CA ASN A 6 -19.26 -8.41 62.04
C ASN A 6 -18.36 -8.53 60.78
N GLN A 7 -17.44 -9.50 60.72
CA GLN A 7 -16.66 -9.80 59.49
C GLN A 7 -16.93 -11.18 58.87
N PRO A 8 -18.09 -11.41 58.24
CA PRO A 8 -18.23 -12.45 57.22
C PRO A 8 -18.43 -11.79 55.85
N ASP A 9 -17.35 -11.58 55.05
CA ASP A 9 -17.36 -11.33 53.57
C ASP A 9 -16.06 -10.65 53.00
N ASP A 10 -15.14 -10.15 53.82
CA ASP A 10 -14.00 -9.35 53.29
C ASP A 10 -13.01 -10.12 52.40
N TRP A 11 -12.78 -11.41 52.70
CA TRP A 11 -11.91 -12.27 51.91
C TRP A 11 -12.48 -12.57 50.52
N GLN A 12 -13.80 -12.81 50.44
CA GLN A 12 -14.49 -13.08 49.17
C GLN A 12 -14.48 -11.85 48.26
N ARG A 13 -14.76 -10.67 48.81
CA ARG A 13 -14.64 -9.39 48.09
C ARG A 13 -13.23 -9.14 47.55
N GLN A 14 -12.19 -9.43 48.31
CA GLN A 14 -10.81 -9.24 47.83
C GLN A 14 -10.46 -10.16 46.64
N HIS A 15 -10.96 -11.39 46.66
CA HIS A 15 -10.75 -12.34 45.55
C HIS A 15 -11.52 -11.90 44.30
N GLU A 16 -12.79 -11.47 44.45
CA GLU A 16 -13.57 -10.92 43.34
C GLU A 16 -12.93 -9.66 42.74
N LEU A 17 -12.40 -8.75 43.57
CA LEU A 17 -11.74 -7.54 43.10
C LEU A 17 -10.47 -7.85 42.31
N SER A 18 -9.72 -8.88 42.73
CA SER A 18 -8.50 -9.32 42.05
C SER A 18 -8.85 -9.93 40.69
N GLN A 19 -9.84 -10.82 40.64
CA GLN A 19 -10.34 -11.39 39.39
C GLN A 19 -10.91 -10.33 38.44
N LYS A 20 -11.67 -9.35 38.94
CA LYS A 20 -12.15 -8.23 38.14
C LYS A 20 -11.00 -7.41 37.57
N ARG A 21 -9.96 -7.09 38.37
CA ARG A 21 -8.77 -6.35 37.90
C ARG A 21 -8.04 -7.09 36.78
N ASP A 22 -7.90 -8.41 36.90
CA ASP A 22 -7.26 -9.23 35.86
C ASP A 22 -8.11 -9.27 34.57
N ALA A 23 -9.43 -9.38 34.70
CA ALA A 23 -10.35 -9.30 33.57
C ALA A 23 -10.25 -7.95 32.82
N TYR A 24 -10.15 -6.82 33.56
CA TYR A 24 -9.96 -5.50 32.94
C TYR A 24 -8.61 -5.37 32.22
N ARG A 25 -7.53 -5.92 32.78
CA ARG A 25 -6.19 -5.90 32.14
C ARG A 25 -6.18 -6.71 30.84
N LEU A 26 -6.72 -7.93 30.87
CA LEU A 26 -6.85 -8.79 29.70
C LEU A 26 -7.69 -8.14 28.59
N GLN A 27 -8.78 -7.45 28.97
CA GLN A 27 -9.57 -6.68 28.00
C GLN A 27 -8.77 -5.52 27.39
N GLN A 28 -7.99 -4.78 28.19
CA GLN A 28 -7.15 -3.70 27.66
C GLN A 28 -6.05 -4.23 26.74
N GLU A 29 -5.39 -5.33 27.10
CA GLU A 29 -4.36 -5.94 26.28
C GLU A 29 -4.92 -6.45 24.96
N THR A 30 -6.04 -7.16 24.98
CA THR A 30 -6.68 -7.65 23.74
C THR A 30 -7.13 -6.51 22.83
N GLN A 31 -7.65 -5.41 23.38
CA GLN A 31 -8.00 -4.22 22.58
C GLN A 31 -6.75 -3.54 22.00
N ARG A 32 -5.70 -3.36 22.80
CA ARG A 32 -4.43 -2.76 22.34
C ARG A 32 -3.77 -3.61 21.25
N LEU A 33 -3.75 -4.93 21.41
CA LEU A 33 -3.22 -5.87 20.43
C LEU A 33 -4.05 -5.83 19.13
N LYS A 34 -5.38 -5.82 19.21
CA LYS A 34 -6.24 -5.71 18.01
C LYS A 34 -6.03 -4.40 17.26
N VAL A 35 -5.87 -3.28 17.96
CA VAL A 35 -5.58 -1.97 17.33
C VAL A 35 -4.17 -1.96 16.72
N ALA A 36 -3.18 -2.50 17.43
CA ALA A 36 -1.81 -2.62 16.93
C ALA A 36 -1.73 -3.54 15.69
N GLN A 37 -2.40 -4.70 15.71
CA GLN A 37 -2.48 -5.63 14.59
C GLN A 37 -3.22 -5.02 13.40
N ARG A 38 -4.34 -4.31 13.62
CA ARG A 38 -5.05 -3.59 12.54
C ARG A 38 -4.15 -2.55 11.88
N ARG A 39 -3.45 -1.73 12.68
CA ARG A 39 -2.50 -0.74 12.16
C ARG A 39 -1.35 -1.40 11.39
N ALA A 40 -0.77 -2.47 11.93
CA ALA A 40 0.29 -3.22 11.26
C ALA A 40 -0.19 -3.84 9.94
N LYS A 41 -1.39 -4.43 9.91
CA LYS A 41 -1.98 -5.02 8.70
C LYS A 41 -2.24 -3.95 7.64
N LEU A 42 -2.79 -2.80 8.01
CA LEU A 42 -3.05 -1.70 7.08
C LEU A 42 -1.74 -1.07 6.56
N ALA A 43 -0.72 -0.94 7.42
CA ALA A 43 0.60 -0.49 7.01
C ALA A 43 1.27 -1.47 6.04
N TRP A 44 1.12 -2.77 6.27
CA TRP A 44 1.59 -3.80 5.35
C TRP A 44 0.90 -3.69 3.98
N VAL A 45 -0.44 -3.55 3.94
CA VAL A 45 -1.19 -3.34 2.70
C VAL A 45 -0.71 -2.10 1.95
N ARG A 46 -0.55 -0.97 2.65
CA ARG A 46 -0.01 0.27 2.06
C ARG A 46 1.35 0.05 1.41
N ASN A 47 2.27 -0.59 2.14
CA ASN A 47 3.62 -0.83 1.64
C ASN A 47 3.63 -1.77 0.44
N THR A 48 2.77 -2.80 0.43
CA THR A 48 2.59 -3.68 -0.73
C THR A 48 2.10 -2.92 -1.95
N ILE A 49 1.09 -2.04 -1.81
CA ILE A 49 0.61 -1.20 -2.92
C ILE A 49 1.75 -0.30 -3.43
N ALA A 50 2.48 0.36 -2.53
CA ALA A 50 3.58 1.24 -2.90
C ALA A 50 4.70 0.50 -3.64
N LEU A 51 5.04 -0.73 -3.21
CA LEU A 51 6.04 -1.56 -3.88
C LEU A 51 5.59 -2.02 -5.26
N LEU A 52 4.33 -2.45 -5.41
CA LEU A 52 3.81 -2.91 -6.70
C LEU A 52 3.71 -1.77 -7.71
N VAL A 53 3.13 -0.64 -7.31
CA VAL A 53 3.00 0.55 -8.16
C VAL A 53 4.39 1.11 -8.48
N GLY A 54 5.27 1.24 -7.49
CA GLY A 54 6.64 1.72 -7.72
C GLY A 54 7.44 0.82 -8.66
N SER A 55 7.29 -0.50 -8.54
CA SER A 55 7.93 -1.45 -9.47
C SER A 55 7.39 -1.32 -10.89
N LEU A 56 6.08 -1.12 -11.04
CA LEU A 56 5.44 -0.87 -12.34
C LEU A 56 5.92 0.44 -12.96
N GLU A 57 5.97 1.52 -12.17
CA GLU A 57 6.48 2.82 -12.62
C GLU A 57 7.95 2.74 -13.04
N ILE A 58 8.80 2.03 -12.30
CA ILE A 58 10.19 1.79 -12.68
C ILE A 58 10.25 1.03 -14.02
N LEU A 59 9.44 -0.02 -14.18
CA LEU A 59 9.41 -0.80 -15.41
C LEU A 59 9.01 0.06 -16.62
N LEU A 60 7.93 0.84 -16.50
CA LEU A 60 7.46 1.74 -17.56
C LEU A 60 8.44 2.90 -17.79
N GLY A 61 9.06 3.41 -16.75
CA GLY A 61 10.10 4.44 -16.82
C GLY A 61 11.36 3.96 -17.55
N ILE A 62 11.81 2.72 -17.30
CA ILE A 62 12.92 2.11 -18.06
C ILE A 62 12.51 1.97 -19.53
N ARG A 63 11.30 1.47 -19.83
CA ARG A 63 10.81 1.39 -21.21
C ARG A 63 10.80 2.75 -21.89
N PHE A 64 10.30 3.77 -21.20
CA PHE A 64 10.24 5.14 -21.70
C PHE A 64 11.63 5.66 -21.99
N PHE A 65 12.56 5.51 -21.04
CA PHE A 65 13.95 5.91 -21.20
C PHE A 65 14.60 5.24 -22.41
N LEU A 66 14.50 3.91 -22.52
CA LEU A 66 15.08 3.16 -23.66
C LEU A 66 14.55 3.66 -25.01
N ARG A 67 13.24 3.94 -25.11
CA ARG A 67 12.64 4.48 -26.34
C ARG A 67 13.08 5.91 -26.62
N ALA A 68 13.10 6.76 -25.59
CA ALA A 68 13.48 8.16 -25.69
C ALA A 68 14.95 8.34 -26.10
N THR A 69 15.83 7.43 -25.68
CA THR A 69 17.25 7.45 -26.08
C THR A 69 17.51 6.75 -27.42
N GLY A 70 16.49 6.23 -28.11
CA GLY A 70 16.65 5.49 -29.36
C GLY A 70 17.42 4.16 -29.18
N ALA A 71 17.23 3.47 -28.05
CA ALA A 71 17.88 2.20 -27.80
C ALA A 71 17.59 1.18 -28.91
N ASN A 72 18.60 0.36 -29.25
CA ASN A 72 18.48 -0.64 -30.31
C ASN A 72 17.32 -1.61 -30.03
N PRO A 73 16.29 -1.70 -30.90
CA PRO A 73 15.16 -2.61 -30.71
C PRO A 73 15.56 -4.10 -30.76
N ASP A 74 16.68 -4.43 -31.39
CA ASP A 74 17.20 -5.80 -31.45
C ASP A 74 17.97 -6.21 -30.20
N ASN A 75 18.19 -5.28 -29.26
CA ASN A 75 18.89 -5.58 -28.01
C ASN A 75 18.02 -6.49 -27.10
N PRO A 76 18.56 -7.61 -26.56
CA PRO A 76 17.78 -8.53 -25.73
C PRO A 76 17.17 -7.89 -24.47
N PHE A 77 17.89 -6.96 -23.83
CA PHE A 77 17.38 -6.26 -22.64
C PHE A 77 16.23 -5.31 -23.00
N ALA A 78 16.35 -4.55 -24.10
CA ALA A 78 15.28 -3.69 -24.57
C ALA A 78 14.02 -4.48 -24.96
N GLN A 79 14.18 -5.65 -25.57
CA GLN A 79 13.07 -6.57 -25.87
C GLN A 79 12.45 -7.14 -24.60
N PHE A 80 13.26 -7.56 -23.63
CA PHE A 80 12.76 -8.06 -22.35
C PHE A 80 11.86 -7.02 -21.65
N ILE A 81 12.36 -5.79 -21.51
CA ILE A 81 11.59 -4.68 -20.91
C ILE A 81 10.32 -4.42 -21.72
N SER A 82 10.39 -4.41 -23.04
CA SER A 82 9.23 -4.16 -23.91
C SER A 82 8.15 -5.24 -23.77
N LYS A 83 8.54 -6.52 -23.63
CA LYS A 83 7.63 -7.66 -23.48
C LYS A 83 6.94 -7.66 -22.12
N ILE A 84 7.69 -7.52 -21.02
CA ILE A 84 7.10 -7.56 -19.68
C ILE A 84 6.21 -6.35 -19.38
N SER A 85 6.48 -5.20 -20.02
CA SER A 85 5.65 -4.00 -19.88
C SER A 85 4.43 -3.98 -20.82
N GLU A 86 4.34 -4.90 -21.78
CA GLU A 86 3.29 -4.90 -22.80
C GLU A 86 1.86 -5.03 -22.25
N PRO A 87 1.56 -5.92 -21.28
CA PRO A 87 0.21 -6.04 -20.73
C PRO A 87 -0.28 -4.76 -20.05
N PHE A 88 0.64 -3.99 -19.44
CA PHE A 88 0.34 -2.72 -18.78
C PHE A 88 0.15 -1.59 -19.78
N MET A 89 0.73 -1.71 -20.98
CA MET A 89 0.53 -0.76 -22.07
C MET A 89 -0.73 -1.04 -22.88
N ALA A 90 -1.25 -2.27 -22.88
CA ALA A 90 -2.37 -2.68 -23.70
C ALA A 90 -3.60 -1.76 -23.59
N PRO A 91 -4.07 -1.35 -22.40
CA PRO A 91 -5.24 -0.47 -22.25
C PRO A 91 -5.04 0.94 -22.84
N PHE A 92 -3.79 1.38 -22.97
CA PHE A 92 -3.42 2.73 -23.39
C PHE A 92 -2.93 2.79 -24.83
N SER A 93 -2.72 1.64 -25.46
CA SER A 93 -2.06 1.51 -26.76
C SER A 93 -2.74 2.28 -27.90
N THR A 94 -4.04 2.53 -27.78
CA THR A 94 -4.88 3.21 -28.78
C THR A 94 -5.36 4.59 -28.34
N LEU A 95 -4.87 5.13 -27.20
CA LEU A 95 -5.34 6.42 -26.67
C LEU A 95 -5.11 7.59 -27.62
N PHE A 96 -3.89 7.71 -28.13
CA PHE A 96 -3.54 8.68 -29.16
C PHE A 96 -3.10 7.95 -30.42
N ILE A 97 -3.70 8.32 -31.54
CA ILE A 97 -3.23 7.94 -32.87
C ILE A 97 -1.94 8.74 -33.09
N SER A 98 -0.79 8.14 -32.77
CA SER A 98 0.50 8.73 -33.13
C SER A 98 0.61 8.76 -34.66
N PRO A 99 1.17 9.83 -35.27
CA PRO A 99 1.48 9.84 -36.70
C PRO A 99 2.36 8.64 -37.01
N THR A 100 1.77 7.63 -37.63
CA THR A 100 2.41 6.38 -37.99
C THR A 100 3.25 6.59 -39.23
N ASP A 101 4.42 7.19 -39.07
CA ASP A 101 5.48 6.88 -40.02
C ASP A 101 6.06 5.55 -39.58
N ALA A 102 5.77 4.51 -40.37
CA ALA A 102 6.27 3.14 -40.18
C ALA A 102 7.81 3.04 -40.18
N THR A 103 8.49 4.15 -40.47
CA THR A 103 9.95 4.30 -40.54
C THR A 103 10.50 5.18 -39.42
N ALA A 104 9.66 5.94 -38.72
CA ALA A 104 10.10 6.81 -37.63
C ALA A 104 10.13 6.01 -36.33
N THR A 105 11.34 5.80 -35.80
CA THR A 105 11.56 5.34 -34.44
C THR A 105 10.60 6.08 -33.50
N ARG A 106 9.75 5.33 -32.77
CA ARG A 106 8.76 5.86 -31.82
C ARG A 106 9.48 6.44 -30.58
N ILE A 107 10.24 7.52 -30.78
CA ILE A 107 11.13 8.09 -29.77
C ILE A 107 10.30 8.70 -28.63
N PHE A 108 9.10 9.23 -28.91
CA PHE A 108 8.22 9.81 -27.90
C PHE A 108 6.81 9.20 -27.96
N ASP A 109 6.56 8.22 -27.10
CA ASP A 109 5.26 7.54 -26.99
C ASP A 109 4.41 8.24 -25.91
N ILE A 110 3.51 9.14 -26.33
CA ILE A 110 2.61 9.85 -25.40
C ILE A 110 1.70 8.88 -24.66
N ASN A 111 1.31 7.75 -25.27
CA ASN A 111 0.47 6.74 -24.62
C ASN A 111 1.19 6.13 -23.41
N LEU A 112 2.52 5.98 -23.48
CA LEU A 112 3.34 5.47 -22.39
C LEU A 112 3.42 6.45 -21.21
N LEU A 113 3.57 7.74 -21.48
CA LEU A 113 3.54 8.77 -20.43
C LEU A 113 2.17 8.82 -19.74
N ILE A 114 1.09 8.67 -20.49
CA ILE A 114 -0.26 8.61 -19.92
C ILE A 114 -0.45 7.34 -19.09
N ALA A 115 0.08 6.19 -19.52
CA ALA A 115 0.04 4.97 -18.72
C ALA A 115 0.72 5.17 -17.35
N MET A 116 1.93 5.75 -17.33
CA MET A 116 2.64 6.09 -16.08
C MET A 116 1.82 7.05 -15.20
N ALA A 117 1.29 8.13 -15.78
CA ALA A 117 0.47 9.08 -15.02
C ALA A 117 -0.77 8.42 -14.39
N VAL A 118 -1.48 7.58 -15.15
CA VAL A 118 -2.68 6.88 -14.68
C VAL A 118 -2.33 5.88 -13.58
N TYR A 119 -1.27 5.08 -13.74
CA TYR A 119 -0.87 4.11 -12.72
C TYR A 119 -0.40 4.79 -11.44
N ALA A 120 0.38 5.88 -11.53
CA ALA A 120 0.76 6.69 -10.39
C ALA A 120 -0.47 7.28 -9.66
N LEU A 121 -1.47 7.78 -10.39
CA LEU A 121 -2.71 8.30 -9.81
C LEU A 121 -3.52 7.21 -9.11
N LEU A 122 -3.71 6.06 -9.76
CA LEU A 122 -4.43 4.91 -9.19
C LEU A 122 -3.74 4.39 -7.93
N GLY A 123 -2.41 4.28 -7.94
CA GLY A 123 -1.61 3.90 -6.78
C GLY A 123 -1.71 4.91 -5.64
N GLY A 124 -1.65 6.20 -5.96
CA GLY A 124 -1.84 7.29 -5.00
C GLY A 124 -3.21 7.25 -4.33
N ILE A 125 -4.28 7.03 -5.11
CA ILE A 125 -5.65 6.87 -4.60
C ILE A 125 -5.74 5.64 -3.70
N ALA A 126 -5.18 4.50 -4.11
CA ALA A 126 -5.20 3.28 -3.31
C ALA A 126 -4.49 3.48 -1.95
N ILE A 127 -3.34 4.16 -1.94
CA ILE A 127 -2.64 4.51 -0.70
C ILE A 127 -3.47 5.50 0.14
N ALA A 128 -4.08 6.50 -0.48
CA ALA A 128 -4.91 7.49 0.21
C ALA A 128 -6.12 6.83 0.90
N ILE A 129 -6.77 5.87 0.25
CA ILE A 129 -7.86 5.07 0.84
C ILE A 129 -7.35 4.30 2.06
N VAL A 130 -6.20 3.63 1.95
CA VAL A 130 -5.63 2.89 3.07
C VAL A 130 -5.28 3.81 4.25
N ASN A 131 -4.76 5.01 4.00
CA ASN A 131 -4.47 5.99 5.04
C ASN A 131 -5.75 6.51 5.72
N TYR A 132 -6.78 6.80 4.93
CA TYR A 132 -8.09 7.21 5.43
C TYR A 132 -8.68 6.14 6.37
N LEU A 133 -8.60 4.86 5.99
CA LEU A 133 -9.04 3.74 6.83
C LEU A 133 -8.21 3.55 8.11
N GLN A 134 -6.95 3.99 8.11
CA GLN A 134 -6.10 3.99 9.31
C GLN A 134 -6.45 5.13 10.29
N GLY A 135 -7.32 6.07 9.91
CA GLY A 135 -7.59 7.29 10.68
C GLY A 135 -6.40 8.25 10.71
N GLN A 136 -5.43 8.09 9.79
CA GLN A 136 -4.33 9.01 9.63
C GLN A 136 -4.77 10.13 8.69
N ASN A 137 -4.91 11.34 9.21
CA ASN A 137 -5.20 12.51 8.36
C ASN A 137 -4.03 12.74 7.38
N PRO A 138 -4.26 12.65 6.06
CA PRO A 138 -3.19 12.74 5.06
C PRO A 138 -2.50 14.12 4.96
N TYR A 139 -2.97 15.14 5.70
CA TYR A 139 -2.44 16.51 5.68
C TYR A 139 -1.83 16.98 7.02
N GLY A 140 -1.67 16.10 8.01
CA GLY A 140 -1.02 16.44 9.27
C GLY A 140 0.49 16.40 9.14
N ARG A 141 1.10 17.53 8.74
CA ARG A 141 2.49 17.84 9.04
C ARG A 141 2.54 18.92 10.10
#